data_AF-D0KU21-F1
#
_entry.id   AF-D0KU21-F1
#
_cell.length_a   1.000
_cell.length_b   1.000
_cell.length_c   1.000
_cell.angle_alpha   90.00
_cell.angle_beta   90.00
_cell.angle_gamma   90.00
#
_symmetry.space_group_name_H-M   'P 1'
#
loop_
_entity.id
_entity.type
_entity.pdbx_description
1 polymer ?
#
loop_
_entity_poly.entity_id
_entity_poly.type
_entity_poly.pdbx_seq_one_letter_code
_entity_poly.pdbx_strand_id
1 'polypeptide(L)'
;MTVEESILGTGERERREIVGYIQMLLDSINDLMVKYKQELKNMGVINRLGILTEIITMHKYNPEVYMGNYWEELLSLINIIKQDQKLANEVKDIEELIEKINSLKELVKF
;
A
#
# COMPACT_ATOMS: atom_id res chain seq x y z
N MET A 1 13.33 -4.93 32.99
CA MET A 1 12.75 -4.36 31.76
C MET A 1 13.64 -3.21 31.33
N THR A 2 14.65 -3.53 30.54
CA THR A 2 15.61 -2.59 29.98
C THR A 2 14.99 -1.94 28.74
N VAL A 3 15.25 -0.65 28.55
CA VAL A 3 14.68 0.22 27.49
C VAL A 3 14.80 -0.39 26.06
N GLU A 4 15.76 -1.28 25.85
CA GLU A 4 15.94 -2.03 24.59
C GLU A 4 14.81 -3.03 24.30
N GLU A 5 14.25 -3.73 25.30
CA GLU A 5 13.12 -4.65 25.09
C GLU A 5 11.85 -3.89 24.65
N SER A 6 11.63 -2.69 25.20
CA SER A 6 10.50 -1.83 24.82
C SER A 6 10.62 -1.28 23.40
N ILE A 7 11.81 -0.88 22.96
CA ILE A 7 12.03 -0.34 21.62
C ILE A 7 11.96 -1.46 20.56
N LEU A 8 12.58 -2.62 20.82
CA LEU A 8 12.53 -3.77 19.92
C LEU A 8 11.10 -4.34 19.78
N GLY A 9 10.33 -4.39 20.87
CA GLY A 9 8.94 -4.83 20.85
C GLY A 9 7.98 -3.87 20.13
N THR A 10 8.32 -2.57 20.12
CA THR A 10 7.55 -1.53 19.42
C THR A 10 7.79 -1.63 17.91
N GLY A 11 9.03 -1.62 17.41
CA GLY A 11 9.28 -1.75 15.96
C GLY A 11 8.68 -3.03 15.32
N GLU A 12 8.69 -4.16 16.03
CA GLU A 12 8.14 -5.44 15.55
C GLU A 12 6.60 -5.49 15.55
N ARG A 13 5.95 -4.77 16.47
CA ARG A 13 4.49 -4.63 16.46
C ARG A 13 4.05 -3.82 15.25
N GLU A 14 4.67 -2.67 15.02
CA GLU A 14 4.35 -1.76 13.93
C GLU A 14 4.58 -2.44 12.58
N ARG A 15 5.66 -3.22 12.43
CA ARG A 15 5.88 -4.06 11.24
C ARG A 15 4.72 -5.03 10.99
N ARG A 16 4.22 -5.72 12.03
CA ARG A 16 3.07 -6.62 11.89
C ARG A 16 1.78 -5.89 11.53
N GLU A 17 1.56 -4.71 12.09
CA GLU A 17 0.42 -3.86 11.74
C GLU A 17 0.49 -3.40 10.27
N ILE A 18 1.67 -2.99 9.80
CA ILE A 18 1.93 -2.66 8.38
C ILE A 18 1.55 -3.84 7.48
N VAL A 19 2.00 -5.06 7.80
CA VAL A 19 1.68 -6.27 7.03
C VAL A 19 0.16 -6.50 6.95
N GLY A 20 -0.57 -6.27 8.05
CA GLY A 20 -2.02 -6.35 8.09
C GLY A 20 -2.70 -5.33 7.18
N TYR A 21 -2.31 -4.06 7.27
CA TYR A 21 -2.85 -3.01 6.40
C TYR A 21 -2.48 -3.20 4.93
N ILE A 22 -1.30 -3.75 4.63
CA ILE A 22 -0.90 -4.06 3.26
C ILE A 22 -1.79 -5.13 2.65
N GLN A 23 -2.20 -6.16 3.40
CA GLN A 23 -3.17 -7.13 2.89
C GLN A 23 -4.49 -6.43 2.51
N MET A 24 -5.02 -5.59 3.41
CA MET A 24 -6.25 -4.84 3.13
C MET A 24 -6.11 -3.92 1.92
N LEU A 25 -4.95 -3.26 1.78
CA LEU A 25 -4.65 -2.38 0.66
C LEU A 25 -4.63 -3.15 -0.66
N LEU A 26 -3.97 -4.32 -0.69
CA LEU A 26 -3.92 -5.19 -1.87
C LEU A 26 -5.31 -5.67 -2.27
N ASP A 27 -6.14 -6.06 -1.30
CA ASP A 27 -7.51 -6.50 -1.54
C ASP A 27 -8.35 -5.35 -2.14
N SER A 28 -8.27 -4.14 -1.56
CA SER A 28 -8.97 -2.95 -2.06
C SER A 28 -8.52 -2.55 -3.48
N ILE A 29 -7.21 -2.60 -3.75
CA ILE A 29 -6.68 -2.31 -5.10
C ILE A 29 -7.16 -3.37 -6.10
N ASN A 30 -7.15 -4.65 -5.72
CA ASN A 30 -7.63 -5.72 -6.58
C ASN A 30 -9.12 -5.55 -6.90
N ASP A 31 -9.94 -5.22 -5.90
CA ASP A 31 -11.36 -4.91 -6.10
C ASP A 31 -11.57 -3.74 -7.05
N LEU A 32 -10.80 -2.66 -6.91
CA LEU A 32 -10.81 -1.52 -7.82
C LEU A 32 -10.44 -1.96 -9.25
N MET A 33 -9.38 -2.78 -9.40
CA MET A 33 -8.92 -3.30 -10.69
C MET A 33 -9.96 -4.17 -11.39
N VAL A 34 -10.71 -4.98 -10.63
CA VAL A 34 -11.77 -5.83 -11.16
C VAL A 34 -12.99 -5.01 -11.55
N LYS A 35 -13.46 -4.12 -10.65
CA LYS A 35 -14.67 -3.32 -10.85
C LYS A 35 -14.52 -2.28 -11.97
N TYR A 36 -13.37 -1.62 -12.04
CA TYR A 36 -13.10 -0.49 -12.96
C TYR A 36 -12.04 -0.81 -14.00
N LYS A 37 -11.98 -2.08 -14.41
CA LYS A 37 -10.97 -2.59 -15.35
C LYS A 37 -10.85 -1.73 -16.62
N GLN A 38 -11.97 -1.31 -17.19
CA GLN A 38 -11.95 -0.60 -18.48
C GLN A 38 -11.46 0.85 -18.31
N GLU A 39 -11.89 1.53 -17.26
CA GLU A 39 -11.45 2.87 -16.89
C GLU A 39 -9.94 2.88 -16.65
N LEU A 40 -9.46 1.99 -15.79
CA LEU A 40 -8.03 1.87 -15.46
C LEU A 40 -7.18 1.47 -16.69
N LYS A 41 -7.74 0.68 -17.60
CA LYS A 41 -7.10 0.36 -18.88
C LYS A 41 -7.02 1.59 -19.79
N ASN A 42 -8.08 2.38 -19.89
CA ASN A 42 -8.09 3.61 -20.68
C ASN A 42 -7.10 4.66 -20.14
N MET A 43 -6.88 4.66 -18.83
CA MET A 43 -5.86 5.50 -18.16
C MET A 43 -4.42 4.97 -18.35
N GLY A 44 -4.24 3.75 -18.87
CA GLY A 44 -2.93 3.13 -19.04
C GLY A 44 -2.25 2.69 -17.74
N VAL A 45 -2.97 2.66 -16.61
CA VAL A 45 -2.40 2.35 -15.29
C VAL A 45 -2.56 0.89 -14.88
N ILE A 46 -3.55 0.18 -15.44
CA ILE A 46 -3.95 -1.14 -14.93
C ILE A 46 -2.81 -2.18 -14.91
N ASN A 47 -1.98 -2.24 -15.94
CA ASN A 47 -0.88 -3.21 -16.02
C ASN A 47 0.20 -2.90 -14.99
N ARG A 48 0.53 -1.61 -14.80
CA ARG A 48 1.52 -1.18 -13.82
C ARG A 48 1.02 -1.45 -12.40
N LEU A 49 -0.25 -1.16 -12.15
CA LEU A 49 -0.89 -1.45 -10.87
C LEU A 49 -0.84 -2.95 -10.55
N GLY A 50 -1.13 -3.81 -11.52
CA GLY A 50 -1.03 -5.27 -11.38
C GLY A 50 0.39 -5.76 -11.06
N ILE A 51 1.40 -5.23 -11.75
CA ILE A 51 2.80 -5.60 -11.48
C ILE A 51 3.19 -5.19 -10.06
N LEU A 52 2.84 -3.97 -9.64
CA LEU A 52 3.16 -3.50 -8.29
C LEU A 52 2.47 -4.33 -7.20
N THR A 53 1.18 -4.65 -7.38
CA THR A 53 0.45 -5.48 -6.41
C THR A 53 1.01 -6.90 -6.34
N GLU A 54 1.41 -7.49 -7.46
CA GLU A 54 2.10 -8.80 -7.47
C GLU A 54 3.42 -8.76 -6.70
N ILE A 55 4.27 -7.76 -6.96
CA ILE A 55 5.55 -7.59 -6.26
C ILE A 55 5.33 -7.42 -4.75
N ILE A 56 4.42 -6.52 -4.36
CA ILE A 56 4.12 -6.27 -2.94
C ILE A 56 3.53 -7.54 -2.29
N THR A 57 2.71 -8.30 -3.00
CA THR A 57 2.16 -9.57 -2.51
C THR A 57 3.27 -10.59 -2.24
N MET A 58 4.23 -10.75 -3.17
CA MET A 58 5.36 -11.67 -3.01
C MET A 58 6.25 -11.30 -1.84
N HIS A 59 6.40 -10.00 -1.57
CA HIS A 59 7.25 -9.47 -0.50
C HIS A 59 6.47 -9.01 0.73
N LYS A 60 5.22 -9.42 0.89
CA LYS A 60 4.31 -8.91 1.93
C LYS A 60 4.91 -8.96 3.34
N TYR A 61 5.66 -10.01 3.67
CA TYR A 61 6.28 -10.20 4.98
C TYR A 61 7.65 -9.53 5.14
N ASN A 62 8.16 -8.88 4.09
CA ASN A 62 9.44 -8.18 4.06
C ASN A 62 9.22 -6.71 3.60
N PRO A 63 8.61 -5.85 4.44
CA PRO A 63 8.19 -4.50 4.03
C PRO A 63 9.32 -3.62 3.50
N GLU A 64 10.55 -3.80 3.99
CA GLU A 64 11.73 -3.09 3.50
C GLU A 64 11.94 -3.24 1.98
N VAL A 65 11.58 -4.39 1.39
CA VAL A 65 11.79 -4.66 -0.03
C VAL A 65 10.90 -3.77 -0.89
N TYR A 66 9.61 -3.68 -0.57
CA TYR A 66 8.68 -2.91 -1.38
C TYR A 66 8.54 -1.46 -0.95
N MET A 67 8.78 -1.14 0.32
CA MET A 67 8.75 0.24 0.81
C MET A 67 9.89 1.09 0.26
N GLY A 68 11.07 0.50 0.01
CA GLY A 68 12.21 1.22 -0.56
C GLY A 68 12.15 1.40 -2.07
N ASN A 69 11.53 0.47 -2.80
CA ASN A 69 11.68 0.38 -4.26
C ASN A 69 10.38 0.63 -5.04
N TYR A 70 9.21 0.32 -4.47
CA TYR A 70 7.95 0.25 -5.22
C TYR A 70 6.82 1.10 -4.63
N TRP A 71 6.94 1.50 -3.36
CA TRP A 71 5.89 2.23 -2.64
C TRP A 71 5.56 3.59 -3.26
N GLU A 72 6.56 4.41 -3.55
CA GLU A 72 6.32 5.73 -4.17
C GLU A 72 5.68 5.62 -5.56
N GLU A 73 6.00 4.57 -6.31
CA GLU A 73 5.33 4.31 -7.60
C GLU A 73 3.87 3.95 -7.39
N LEU A 74 3.56 3.12 -6.39
CA LEU A 74 2.18 2.79 -6.04
C LEU A 74 1.39 4.05 -5.66
N LEU A 75 1.95 4.91 -4.79
CA LEU A 75 1.34 6.18 -4.40
C LEU A 75 1.07 7.08 -5.61
N SER A 76 2.04 7.16 -6.52
CA SER A 76 1.89 7.91 -7.77
C SER A 76 0.72 7.40 -8.63
N LEU A 77 0.60 6.08 -8.79
CA LEU A 77 -0.51 5.49 -9.54
C LEU A 77 -1.87 5.73 -8.88
N ILE A 78 -1.97 5.58 -7.55
CA ILE A 78 -3.22 5.87 -6.82
C ILE A 78 -3.59 7.35 -6.97
N ASN A 79 -2.62 8.26 -6.90
CA ASN A 79 -2.88 9.67 -7.12
C ASN A 79 -3.33 9.97 -8.56
N ILE A 80 -2.78 9.31 -9.58
CA ILE A 80 -3.27 9.42 -10.96
C ILE A 80 -4.74 8.95 -11.06
N ILE A 81 -5.07 7.82 -10.43
CA ILE A 81 -6.43 7.27 -10.41
C ILE A 81 -7.40 8.25 -9.74
N LYS A 82 -6.98 8.87 -8.64
CA LYS A 82 -7.77 9.86 -7.89
C LYS A 82 -8.17 11.08 -8.73
N GLN A 83 -7.38 11.46 -9.73
CA GLN A 83 -7.71 12.60 -10.60
C GLN A 83 -8.91 12.32 -11.53
N ASP A 84 -9.31 11.07 -11.70
CA ASP A 84 -10.51 10.72 -12.46
C ASP A 84 -11.78 10.96 -11.62
N GLN A 85 -12.74 11.71 -12.17
CA GLN A 85 -13.96 12.09 -11.44
C GLN A 85 -14.82 10.89 -11.01
N LYS A 86 -14.81 9.78 -11.77
CA LYS A 86 -15.59 8.59 -11.43
C LYS A 86 -14.90 7.74 -10.37
N LEU A 87 -13.57 7.71 -10.36
CA LEU A 87 -12.78 6.87 -9.46
C LEU A 87 -12.35 7.58 -8.17
N ALA A 88 -12.43 8.91 -8.11
CA ALA A 88 -12.02 9.70 -6.96
C ALA A 88 -12.66 9.27 -5.63
N ASN A 89 -13.93 8.85 -5.65
CA ASN A 89 -14.60 8.34 -4.45
C ASN A 89 -14.25 6.88 -4.15
N GLU A 90 -13.94 6.08 -5.16
CA GLU A 90 -13.66 4.65 -5.05
C GLU A 90 -12.27 4.38 -4.43
N VAL A 91 -11.37 5.37 -4.50
CA VAL A 91 -10.03 5.26 -3.92
C VAL A 91 -9.95 5.70 -2.46
N LYS A 92 -11.04 6.21 -1.85
CA LYS A 92 -10.98 6.75 -0.47
C LYS A 92 -10.48 5.73 0.55
N ASP A 93 -11.01 4.51 0.52
CA ASP A 93 -10.58 3.45 1.44
C ASP A 93 -9.10 3.07 1.22
N ILE A 94 -8.62 3.16 -0.03
CA ILE A 94 -7.22 2.95 -0.39
C ILE A 94 -6.35 4.07 0.20
N GLU A 95 -6.80 5.32 0.12
CA GLU A 95 -6.09 6.47 0.69
C GLU A 95 -5.98 6.38 2.22
N GLU A 96 -7.06 6.02 2.92
CA GLU A 96 -7.04 5.84 4.37
C GLU A 96 -6.06 4.73 4.80
N LEU A 97 -5.96 3.65 4.03
CA LEU A 97 -4.99 2.58 4.27
C LEU A 97 -3.55 3.06 4.03
N ILE A 98 -3.32 3.82 2.95
CA ILE A 98 -2.02 4.43 2.65
C ILE A 98 -1.58 5.35 3.79
N GLU A 99 -2.47 6.19 4.31
CA GLU A 99 -2.17 7.10 5.43
C GLU A 99 -1.76 6.32 6.67
N LYS A 100 -2.52 5.28 7.06
CA LYS A 100 -2.17 4.41 8.19
C LYS A 100 -0.81 3.75 8.02
N ILE A 101 -0.52 3.23 6.83
CA ILE A 101 0.77 2.59 6.52
C ILE A 101 1.91 3.61 6.60
N ASN A 102 1.73 4.81 6.06
CA ASN A 102 2.74 5.87 6.10
C ASN A 102 3.01 6.34 7.53
N SER A 103 1.97 6.51 8.37
CA SER A 103 2.15 6.85 9.78
C SER A 103 2.93 5.78 10.54
N LEU A 104 2.67 4.49 10.28
CA LEU A 104 3.43 3.40 10.88
C LEU A 104 4.86 3.33 10.35
N LYS A 105 5.07 3.60 9.06
CA LYS A 105 6.40 3.63 8.43
C LYS A 105 7.32 4.63 9.10
N GLU A 106 6.82 5.77 9.57
CA GLU A 106 7.62 6.77 10.30
C GLU A 106 8.13 6.25 11.65
N LEU A 107 7.45 5.27 12.25
CA LEU A 107 7.81 4.66 13.53
C LEU A 107 8.77 3.48 13.37
N VAL A 108 8.90 2.94 12.16
CA VAL A 108 9.72 1.76 11.86
C VAL A 108 10.97 2.17 11.09
N LYS A 109 12.15 1.79 11.61
CA LYS A 109 13.37 1.82 10.81
C LYS A 109 13.40 0.58 9.91
N PHE A 110 13.36 0.81 8.60
CA PHE A 110 13.62 -0.20 7.58
C PHE A 110 15.08 -0.20 7.19
#